data_AF-A0A255R1K7-F1
#
_entry.id   AF-A0A255R1K7-F1
#
_cell.length_a   1.000
_cell.length_b   1.000
_cell.length_c   1.000
_cell.angle_alpha   90.00
_cell.angle_beta   90.00
_cell.angle_gamma   90.00
#
_symmetry.space_group_name_H-M   'P 1'
#
loop_
_entity.id
_entity.type
_entity.pdbx_description
1 polymer ?
#
loop_
_entity_poly.entity_id
_entity_poly.type
_entity_poly.pdbx_seq_one_letter_code
_entity_poly.pdbx_strand_id
1 'polypeptide(L)' 'MMQPDTKLLPRLLTAKEAAKFCGISTRTLWRWVSGRRIIQPLHIGETRRWDRAALEQWIESGCPKVEG' A
#
# COMPACT_ATOMS: atom_id res chain seq x y z
N MET A 1 -14.39 18.31 -16.43
CA MET A 1 -13.26 17.38 -16.59
C MET A 1 -12.65 17.13 -15.22
N MET A 2 -12.82 15.91 -14.68
CA MET A 2 -11.93 15.16 -13.77
C MET A 2 -12.79 14.05 -13.14
N GLN A 3 -12.47 12.82 -13.53
CA GLN A 3 -13.06 11.54 -13.10
C GLN A 3 -12.51 11.14 -11.70
N PRO A 4 -12.93 10.03 -11.08
CA PRO A 4 -14.27 9.45 -10.93
C PRO A 4 -14.55 9.05 -9.46
N ASP A 5 -15.75 8.54 -9.22
CA ASP A 5 -16.23 7.84 -8.02
C ASP A 5 -15.14 7.08 -7.26
N THR A 6 -14.85 7.56 -6.04
CA THR A 6 -13.94 6.86 -5.14
C THR A 6 -14.62 5.61 -4.59
N LYS A 7 -14.49 4.50 -5.33
CA LYS A 7 -14.97 3.15 -4.99
C LYS A 7 -14.87 2.85 -3.49
N LEU A 8 -16.02 2.55 -2.90
CA LEU A 8 -16.22 2.12 -1.51
C LEU A 8 -15.83 0.65 -1.30
N LEU A 9 -14.63 0.25 -1.72
CA LEU A 9 -14.04 -1.04 -1.32
C LEU A 9 -13.36 -0.87 0.05
N PRO A 10 -13.29 -1.91 0.91
CA PRO A 10 -12.58 -1.83 2.18
C PRO A 10 -11.13 -1.44 1.91
N ARG A 11 -10.83 -0.16 2.10
CA ARG A 11 -9.58 0.44 1.62
C ARG A 11 -8.36 -0.11 2.32
N LEU A 12 -8.51 -0.64 3.53
CA LEU A 12 -7.42 -0.83 4.48
C LEU A 12 -7.00 -2.30 4.57
N LEU A 13 -6.01 -2.69 3.75
CA LEU A 13 -5.35 -3.99 3.76
C LEU A 13 -4.43 -4.12 4.97
N THR A 14 -4.40 -5.30 5.57
CA THR A 14 -3.39 -5.63 6.59
C THR A 14 -2.02 -5.89 5.95
N ALA A 15 -0.95 -5.93 6.76
CA ALA A 15 0.40 -6.25 6.25
C ALA A 15 0.45 -7.57 5.47
N LYS A 16 -0.31 -8.59 5.90
CA LYS A 16 -0.38 -9.88 5.20
C LYS A 16 -1.05 -9.75 3.84
N GLU A 17 -2.14 -9.00 3.77
CA GLU A 17 -2.88 -8.80 2.52
C GLU A 17 -2.11 -7.93 1.53
N ALA A 18 -1.50 -6.83 1.99
CA ALA A 18 -0.64 -5.99 1.16
C ALA A 18 0.56 -6.79 0.61
N ALA A 19 1.17 -7.64 1.44
CA ALA A 19 2.25 -8.52 1.02
C ALA A 19 1.78 -9.52 -0.05
N LYS A 20 0.62 -10.18 0.17
CA LYS A 20 0.02 -11.09 -0.81
C LYS A 20 -0.36 -10.38 -2.11
N PHE A 21 -0.87 -9.16 -2.02
CA PHE A 21 -1.25 -8.34 -3.18
C PHE A 21 -0.03 -7.97 -4.02
N CYS A 22 1.08 -7.60 -3.39
CA CYS A 22 2.35 -7.37 -4.06
C CYS A 22 3.07 -8.68 -4.48
N GLY A 23 2.58 -9.85 -4.10
CA GLY A 23 3.25 -11.14 -4.34
C GLY A 23 4.55 -11.32 -3.56
N ILE A 24 4.74 -10.61 -2.44
CA ILE A 24 5.96 -10.66 -1.62
C ILE A 24 5.67 -11.20 -0.21
N SER A 25 6.72 -11.57 0.51
CA SER A 25 6.62 -11.92 1.93
C SER A 25 6.42 -10.68 2.81
N THR A 26 5.70 -10.81 3.92
CA THR A 26 5.47 -9.72 4.90
C THR A 26 6.78 -9.11 5.40
N ARG A 27 7.84 -9.91 5.53
CA ARG A 27 9.19 -9.45 5.91
C ARG A 27 9.80 -8.51 4.86
N THR A 28 9.61 -8.80 3.57
CA THR A 28 10.04 -7.93 2.46
C THR A 28 9.23 -6.65 2.45
N LEU A 29 7.92 -6.73 2.68
CA LEU A 29 7.05 -5.57 2.85
C LEU A 29 7.59 -4.64 3.96
N TRP A 30 7.87 -5.17 5.16
CA TRP A 30 8.46 -4.37 6.26
C TRP A 30 9.81 -3.74 5.89
N ARG A 31 10.65 -4.46 5.14
CA ARG A 31 11.93 -3.93 4.65
C ARG A 31 11.72 -2.76 3.69
N TRP A 32 10.73 -2.84 2.80
CA TRP A 32 10.39 -1.76 1.88
C TRP A 32 9.78 -0.56 2.61
N VAL A 33 8.95 -0.79 3.63
CA VAL A 33 8.41 0.28 4.48
C VAL A 33 9.55 1.02 5.18
N SER A 34 10.48 0.28 5.79
CA SER A 34 11.66 0.85 6.45
C SER A 34 12.56 1.62 5.45
N GLY A 35 12.72 1.09 4.25
CA GLY A 35 13.49 1.73 3.17
C GLY A 35 12.73 2.78 2.36
N ARG A 36 11.50 3.16 2.76
CA ARG A 36 10.60 4.06 2.01
C ARG A 36 10.51 3.71 0.51
N ARG A 37 10.40 2.42 0.21
CA ARG A 37 10.24 1.91 -1.17
C ARG A 37 8.79 1.60 -1.51
N ILE A 38 7.89 1.64 -0.53
CA ILE A 38 6.45 1.39 -0.70
C ILE A 38 5.69 2.43 0.11
N ILE A 39 4.42 2.65 -0.24
CA ILE A 39 3.52 3.53 0.51
C ILE A 39 3.56 3.17 2.01
N GLN A 40 3.63 4.21 2.85
CA GLN A 40 3.67 4.02 4.29
C GLN A 40 2.31 3.53 4.80
N PRO A 41 2.27 2.57 5.74
CA PRO A 41 1.02 2.16 6.34
C PRO A 41 0.39 3.31 7.14
N LEU A 42 -0.92 3.44 7.03
CA LEU A 42 -1.70 4.22 7.98
C LEU A 42 -1.70 3.51 9.33
N HIS A 43 -1.38 4.27 10.38
CA HIS A 43 -1.52 3.84 11.76
C HIS A 43 -3.00 3.93 12.15
N ILE A 44 -3.67 2.79 12.26
CA ILE A 44 -5.04 2.68 12.75
C ILE A 44 -4.99 1.94 14.08
N GLY A 45 -4.87 2.73 15.16
CA GLY A 45 -4.54 2.24 16.49
C GLY A 45 -3.15 1.59 16.51
N GLU A 46 -3.08 0.36 17.04
CA GLU A 46 -1.85 -0.45 17.05
C GLU A 46 -1.59 -1.18 15.72
N THR A 47 -2.54 -1.18 14.79
CA THR A 47 -2.42 -1.91 13.53
C THR A 47 -2.04 -0.99 12.39
N ARG A 48 -1.08 -1.44 11.60
CA ARG A 48 -0.66 -0.81 10.35
C ARG A 48 -1.51 -1.32 9.20
N ARG A 49 -2.16 -0.40 8.49
CA ARG A 49 -3.08 -0.68 7.39
C ARG A 49 -2.61 0.02 6.12
N TRP A 50 -2.70 -0.64 4.98
CA TRP A 50 -2.33 -0.10 3.68
C TRP A 50 -3.58 0.24 2.90
N ASP A 51 -3.61 1.42 2.28
CA ASP A 51 -4.69 1.74 1.37
C ASP A 51 -4.52 0.96 0.06
N ARG A 52 -5.48 0.10 -0.27
CA ARG A 52 -5.47 -0.74 -1.47
C ARG A 52 -5.42 0.11 -2.74
N ALA A 53 -6.18 1.19 -2.82
CA ALA A 53 -6.23 2.01 -4.02
C ALA A 53 -4.90 2.75 -4.22
N ALA A 54 -4.27 3.22 -3.14
CA ALA A 54 -2.92 3.76 -3.21
C ALA A 54 -1.89 2.69 -3.61
N LEU A 55 -2.04 1.46 -3.12
CA LEU A 55 -1.12 0.36 -3.41
C LEU A 55 -1.25 -0.11 -4.87
N GLU A 56 -2.49 -0.17 -5.39
CA GLU A 56 -2.82 -0.46 -6.79
C GLU A 56 -2.25 0.62 -7.72
N GLN A 57 -2.53 1.90 -7.44
CA GLN A 57 -1.94 3.02 -8.19
C GLN A 57 -0.41 3.03 -8.15
N TRP A 58 0.18 2.66 -7.01
CA TRP A 58 1.63 2.56 -6.87
C TRP A 58 2.22 1.41 -7.71
N ILE A 59 1.54 0.26 -7.77
CA ILE A 59 1.91 -0.86 -8.65
C ILE A 59 1.75 -0.46 -10.12
N GLU A 60 0.62 0.16 -10.48
CA GLU A 60 0.34 0.65 -11.85
C GLU A 60 1.33 1.73 -12.29
N SER A 61 1.80 2.57 -11.37
CA SER A 61 2.86 3.55 -11.64
C SER A 61 4.24 2.93 -11.83
N GLY A 62 4.36 1.60 -11.76
CA GLY A 62 5.61 0.87 -12.02
C GLY A 62 6.48 0.65 -10.79
N CYS A 63 5.89 0.55 -9.59
CA CYS A 63 6.65 0.37 -8.33
C CYS A 63 7.69 1.50 -8.10
N PRO A 64 7.33 2.79 -8.29
CA PRO A 64 8.28 3.88 -8.12
C PRO A 64 8.65 3.99 -6.64
N LYS A 65 9.94 4.12 -6.34
CA LYS A 65 10.41 4.33 -4.97
C LYS A 65 9.76 5.62 -4.43
N VAL A 66 8.95 5.53 -3.38
CA VAL A 66 8.32 6.72 -2.78
C VAL A 66 9.37 7.54 -2.04
N GLU A 67 10.00 8.47 -2.74
CA GLU A 67 10.97 9.38 -2.17
C GLU A 67 10.24 10.58 -1.55
N GLY A 68 10.39 10.73 -0.23
CA GLY A 68 10.30 11.99 0.52
C GLY A 68 8.95 12.66 0.60
#